data_AF-A0A218YXT6-F1
#
_entry.id   AF-A0A218YXT6-F1
#
_cell.length_a   1.000
_cell.length_b   1.000
_cell.length_c   1.000
_cell.angle_alpha   90.00
_cell.angle_beta   90.00
_cell.angle_gamma   90.00
#
_symmetry.space_group_name_H-M   'P 1'
#
loop_
_entity.id
_entity.type
_entity.pdbx_description
1 polymer ?
#
loop_
_entity_poly.entity_id
_entity_poly.type
_entity_poly.pdbx_seq_one_letter_code
_entity_poly.pdbx_strand_id
1 'polypeptide(L)'
;MRAQDLPSLMDMPALRAPSTPVPRTHELPQWDGWRHWGHQDPGLYYNGLKHDDSPDPVHAVEKSQHHWSGRGGTVGRGVLMDYASRAEKSGVEYQVTARHELSTRDVEAAAQEQRAELQPADLVIIRSGWTKRYHGAGTETRIAAARDGPAFAGLAGHEESVAWPWDHPFAAV
;
A
#
# COMPACT_ATOMS: atom_id res chain seq x y z
N MET A 1 5.80 -49.85 -12.07
CA MET A 1 4.62 -49.48 -11.25
C MET A 1 3.63 -48.79 -12.17
N ARG A 2 2.43 -49.34 -12.36
CA ARG A 2 1.45 -48.83 -13.34
C ARG A 2 0.68 -47.65 -12.74
N ALA A 3 0.23 -46.72 -13.57
CA ALA A 3 -0.42 -45.46 -13.20
C ALA A 3 -1.82 -45.60 -12.55
N GLN A 4 -2.14 -46.75 -11.97
CA GLN A 4 -3.46 -47.08 -11.41
C GLN A 4 -3.44 -47.24 -9.87
N ASP A 5 -2.29 -47.06 -9.23
CA ASP A 5 -2.12 -47.22 -7.77
C ASP A 5 -2.04 -45.87 -7.01
N LEU A 6 -2.44 -44.74 -7.61
CA LEU A 6 -2.50 -43.45 -6.92
C LEU A 6 -3.89 -43.28 -6.26
N PRO A 7 -3.97 -43.01 -4.95
CA PRO A 7 -5.26 -42.78 -4.29
C PRO A 7 -5.97 -41.56 -4.87
N SER A 8 -7.29 -41.65 -4.97
CA SER A 8 -8.18 -40.59 -5.44
C SER A 8 -8.01 -39.33 -4.60
N LEU A 9 -8.08 -38.16 -5.25
CA LEU A 9 -8.04 -36.84 -4.61
C LEU A 9 -9.14 -36.64 -3.54
N MET A 10 -10.16 -37.50 -3.53
CA MET A 10 -11.27 -37.48 -2.56
C MET A 10 -10.99 -38.23 -1.25
N ASP A 11 -9.90 -39.01 -1.15
CA ASP A 11 -9.53 -39.73 0.07
C ASP A 11 -8.46 -39.00 0.93
N MET A 12 -8.15 -37.74 0.58
CA MET A 12 -7.27 -36.88 1.38
C MET A 12 -8.05 -36.34 2.59
N PRO A 13 -7.58 -36.53 3.84
CA PRO A 13 -8.21 -35.90 4.99
C PRO A 13 -8.23 -34.39 4.76
N ALA A 14 -9.42 -33.78 4.88
CA ALA A 14 -9.59 -32.34 4.73
C ALA A 14 -8.55 -31.63 5.61
N LEU A 15 -7.59 -30.94 4.98
CA LEU A 15 -6.68 -30.05 5.70
C LEU A 15 -7.57 -29.05 6.44
N ARG A 16 -7.66 -29.21 7.76
CA ARG A 16 -8.33 -28.25 8.63
C ARG A 16 -7.62 -26.92 8.42
N ALA A 17 -8.31 -25.95 7.82
CA ALA A 17 -7.81 -24.58 7.80
C ALA A 17 -7.46 -24.18 9.25
N PRO A 18 -6.29 -23.56 9.49
CA PRO A 18 -5.89 -23.19 10.84
C PRO A 18 -7.00 -22.34 11.49
N SER A 19 -7.31 -22.64 12.75
CA SER A 19 -8.36 -21.97 13.53
C SER A 19 -8.08 -20.49 13.82
N THR A 20 -6.89 -20.03 13.45
CA THR A 20 -6.47 -18.63 13.48
C THR A 20 -6.18 -18.23 12.04
N PRO A 21 -6.91 -17.25 11.48
CA PRO A 21 -6.48 -16.65 10.21
C PRO A 21 -5.08 -16.09 10.44
N VAL A 22 -4.10 -16.58 9.69
CA VAL A 22 -2.80 -15.92 9.61
C VAL A 22 -2.98 -14.81 8.57
N PRO A 23 -3.02 -13.52 8.96
CA PRO A 23 -3.15 -12.45 7.99
C PRO A 23 -1.95 -12.52 7.05
N ARG A 24 -2.18 -12.46 5.74
CA ARG A 24 -1.05 -12.27 4.82
C ARG A 24 -0.51 -10.86 5.02
N THR A 25 0.77 -10.66 4.70
CA THR A 25 1.49 -9.42 5.01
C THR A 25 0.84 -8.17 4.42
N HIS A 26 -0.03 -8.28 3.42
CA HIS A 26 -0.65 -7.17 2.69
C HIS A 26 -2.19 -7.09 2.77
N GLU A 27 -2.79 -7.60 3.85
CA GLU A 27 -4.25 -7.62 4.03
C GLU A 27 -4.77 -6.62 5.08
N LEU A 28 -3.87 -5.98 5.81
CA LEU A 28 -4.15 -5.13 6.96
C LEU A 28 -3.34 -3.82 6.85
N PRO A 29 -3.61 -2.81 7.71
CA PRO A 29 -2.76 -1.62 7.79
C PRO A 29 -1.30 -2.03 7.92
N GLN A 30 -0.46 -1.54 7.02
CA GLN A 30 0.89 -2.05 6.84
C GLN A 30 1.88 -0.93 6.53
N TRP A 31 3.15 -1.26 6.71
CA TRP A 31 4.25 -0.63 6.02
C TRP A 31 4.64 -1.53 4.85
N ASP A 32 5.18 -0.96 3.77
CA ASP A 32 5.82 -1.72 2.70
C ASP A 32 7.34 -1.61 2.81
N GLY A 33 8.02 -2.75 2.78
CA GLY A 33 9.48 -2.81 2.90
C GLY A 33 10.18 -2.50 1.57
N TRP A 34 11.48 -2.27 1.59
CA TRP A 34 12.25 -1.91 0.39
C TRP A 34 12.32 -2.99 -0.71
N ARG A 35 11.81 -4.20 -0.43
CA ARG A 35 11.65 -5.28 -1.42
C ARG A 35 10.22 -5.46 -1.91
N HIS A 36 9.28 -4.66 -1.43
CA HIS A 36 7.87 -4.78 -1.82
C HIS A 36 7.66 -4.47 -3.30
N TRP A 37 8.36 -3.45 -3.81
CA TRP A 37 8.31 -3.06 -5.22
C TRP A 37 9.70 -2.75 -5.77
N GLY A 38 10.02 -3.31 -6.93
CA GLY A 38 11.25 -3.05 -7.67
C GLY A 38 10.97 -2.30 -8.96
N HIS A 39 11.96 -1.56 -9.47
CA HIS A 39 11.91 -1.03 -10.81
C HIS A 39 12.00 -2.19 -11.80
N GLN A 40 10.89 -2.43 -12.51
CA GLN A 40 10.69 -3.65 -13.30
C GLN A 40 11.66 -3.75 -14.49
N ASP A 41 11.82 -2.66 -15.25
CA ASP A 41 12.65 -2.63 -16.47
C ASP A 41 14.14 -3.00 -16.22
N PRO A 42 14.86 -2.38 -15.27
CA PRO A 42 16.21 -2.80 -14.91
C PRO A 42 16.27 -3.98 -13.94
N GLY A 43 15.13 -4.45 -13.41
CA GLY A 43 15.09 -5.52 -12.41
C GLY A 43 15.79 -5.19 -11.09
N LEU A 44 15.71 -3.93 -10.65
CA LEU A 44 16.42 -3.43 -9.46
C LEU A 44 15.48 -3.01 -8.34
N TYR A 45 15.91 -3.27 -7.11
CA TYR A 45 15.31 -2.80 -5.88
C TYR A 45 16.18 -1.71 -5.24
N TYR A 46 15.73 -1.18 -4.10
CA TYR A 46 16.45 -0.17 -3.34
C TYR A 46 17.93 -0.54 -3.13
N ASN A 47 18.80 0.46 -3.34
CA ASN A 47 20.26 0.34 -3.22
C ASN A 47 20.88 -0.75 -4.13
N GLY A 48 20.28 -1.00 -5.30
CA GLY A 48 20.88 -1.82 -6.37
C GLY A 48 20.74 -3.33 -6.21
N LEU A 49 19.89 -3.83 -5.30
CA LEU A 49 19.61 -5.26 -5.22
C LEU A 49 18.94 -5.74 -6.51
N LYS A 50 19.48 -6.77 -7.15
CA LYS A 50 18.88 -7.36 -8.35
C LYS A 50 17.70 -8.26 -7.97
N HIS A 51 16.72 -8.35 -8.86
CA HIS A 51 15.55 -9.19 -8.65
C HIS A 51 15.88 -10.65 -8.43
N ASP A 52 16.81 -11.19 -9.21
CA ASP A 52 17.25 -12.59 -9.10
C ASP A 52 17.90 -12.91 -7.75
N ASP A 53 18.48 -11.91 -7.08
CA ASP A 53 19.09 -12.05 -5.75
C ASP A 53 18.06 -11.87 -4.62
N SER A 54 16.89 -11.26 -4.89
CA SER A 54 15.86 -10.96 -3.87
C SER A 54 15.35 -12.17 -3.07
N PRO A 55 15.25 -13.39 -3.64
CA PRO A 55 14.87 -14.59 -2.89
C PRO A 55 15.90 -15.05 -1.86
N ASP A 56 17.16 -14.60 -1.93
CA ASP A 56 18.18 -14.97 -0.96
C ASP A 56 17.79 -14.49 0.46
N PRO A 57 17.73 -15.41 1.45
CA PRO A 57 17.41 -15.06 2.83
C PRO A 57 18.30 -13.96 3.43
N VAL A 58 19.55 -13.81 3.01
CA VAL A 58 20.44 -12.71 3.45
C VAL A 58 19.82 -11.35 3.11
N HIS A 59 19.30 -11.21 1.89
CA HIS A 59 18.66 -9.97 1.46
C HIS A 59 17.26 -9.79 2.06
N ALA A 60 16.64 -10.89 2.52
CA ALA A 60 15.43 -10.82 3.32
C ALA A 60 15.64 -10.21 4.70
N VAL A 61 16.85 -10.25 5.23
CA VAL A 61 17.22 -9.52 6.44
C VAL A 61 17.52 -8.07 6.06
N GLU A 62 18.60 -7.79 5.35
CA GLU A 62 19.14 -6.42 5.15
C GLU A 62 18.14 -5.34 4.70
N LYS A 63 17.09 -5.74 3.97
CA LYS A 63 16.10 -4.83 3.37
C LYS A 63 14.68 -5.02 3.92
N SER A 64 14.59 -5.59 5.12
CA SER A 64 13.33 -5.87 5.81
C SER A 64 13.03 -4.85 6.90
N GLN A 65 11.74 -4.70 7.16
CA GLN A 65 11.15 -3.77 8.12
C GLN A 65 11.60 -4.03 9.57
N HIS A 66 12.07 -5.25 9.85
CA HIS A 66 12.52 -5.63 11.19
C HIS A 66 13.64 -4.71 11.73
N HIS A 67 14.41 -4.06 10.84
CA HIS A 67 15.44 -3.10 11.23
C HIS A 67 14.89 -1.88 11.98
N TRP A 68 13.73 -1.36 11.60
CA TRP A 68 13.07 -0.27 12.34
C TRP A 68 12.12 -0.81 13.41
N SER A 69 11.43 -1.94 13.17
CA SER A 69 10.58 -2.57 14.19
C SER A 69 11.36 -2.94 15.45
N GLY A 70 12.56 -3.50 15.31
CA GLY A 70 13.44 -3.85 16.44
C GLY A 70 14.02 -2.65 17.19
N ARG A 71 13.95 -1.44 16.61
CA ARG A 71 14.42 -0.18 17.22
C ARG A 71 13.31 0.60 17.92
N GLY A 72 12.10 0.04 18.01
CA GLY A 72 10.94 0.71 18.59
C GLY A 72 9.84 1.05 17.57
N GLY A 73 9.97 0.59 16.33
CA GLY A 73 9.00 0.85 15.26
C GLY A 73 9.25 2.19 14.56
N THR A 74 8.26 2.59 13.77
CA THR A 74 8.27 3.88 13.07
C THR A 74 7.78 4.96 14.02
N VAL A 75 8.69 5.82 14.48
CA VAL A 75 8.39 6.93 15.40
C VAL A 75 8.88 8.22 14.78
N GLY A 76 7.98 9.19 14.64
CA GLY A 76 8.29 10.47 14.00
C GLY A 76 7.11 11.44 14.05
N ARG A 77 7.26 12.58 13.38
CA ARG A 77 6.20 13.58 13.27
C ARG A 77 5.24 13.17 12.15
N GLY A 78 3.97 12.97 12.49
CA GLY A 78 2.92 12.67 11.51
C GLY A 78 2.26 13.94 10.99
N VAL A 79 2.08 14.05 9.67
CA VAL A 79 1.31 15.13 9.04
C VAL A 79 0.15 14.53 8.24
N LEU A 80 -1.07 14.83 8.67
CA LEU A 80 -2.28 14.41 7.97
C LEU A 80 -2.61 15.39 6.84
N MET A 81 -2.71 14.88 5.61
CA MET A 81 -3.22 15.61 4.44
C MET A 81 -4.66 15.17 4.18
N ASP A 82 -5.63 15.99 4.62
CA ASP A 82 -7.05 15.62 4.57
C ASP A 82 -7.74 15.99 3.25
N TYR A 83 -7.36 15.28 2.18
CA TYR A 83 -7.98 15.43 0.87
C TYR A 83 -9.50 15.23 0.88
N ALA A 84 -9.98 14.21 1.61
CA ALA A 84 -11.41 13.87 1.62
C ALA A 84 -12.29 15.03 2.11
N SER A 85 -11.91 15.70 3.21
CA SER A 85 -12.66 16.86 3.70
C SER A 85 -12.56 18.06 2.75
N ARG A 86 -11.40 18.24 2.09
CA ARG A 86 -11.21 19.30 1.09
C ARG A 86 -12.07 19.09 -0.15
N ALA A 87 -12.13 17.85 -0.66
CA ALA A 87 -12.99 17.47 -1.77
C ALA A 87 -14.47 17.72 -1.45
N GLU A 88 -14.94 17.32 -0.25
CA GLU A 88 -16.30 17.59 0.22
C GLU A 88 -16.61 19.10 0.24
N LYS A 89 -15.71 19.95 0.75
CA LYS A 89 -15.88 21.43 0.75
C LYS A 89 -15.90 22.04 -0.65
N SER A 90 -15.14 21.45 -1.58
CA SER A 90 -14.98 21.94 -2.94
C SER A 90 -16.01 21.38 -3.92
N GLY A 91 -16.94 20.53 -3.44
CA GLY A 91 -17.94 19.87 -4.28
C GLY A 91 -17.36 18.82 -5.25
N VAL A 92 -16.17 18.29 -4.95
CA VAL A 92 -15.54 17.23 -5.75
C VAL A 92 -16.11 15.88 -5.31
N GLU A 93 -16.89 15.27 -6.19
CA GLU A 93 -17.44 13.93 -6.00
C GLU A 93 -16.58 12.87 -6.67
N TYR A 94 -16.30 11.78 -5.95
CA TYR A 94 -15.52 10.65 -6.45
C TYR A 94 -15.88 9.34 -5.74
N GLN A 95 -15.66 8.25 -6.46
CA GLN A 95 -15.76 6.89 -5.93
C GLN A 95 -14.37 6.36 -5.63
N VAL A 96 -14.21 5.69 -4.49
CA VAL A 96 -12.92 5.11 -4.11
C VAL A 96 -12.63 3.82 -4.88
N THR A 97 -13.67 3.11 -5.28
CA THR A 97 -13.61 1.90 -6.12
C THR A 97 -13.56 2.21 -7.63
N ALA A 98 -13.25 3.46 -8.01
CA ALA A 98 -13.02 3.87 -9.38
C ALA A 98 -11.74 4.72 -9.44
N ARG A 99 -11.14 4.86 -10.62
CA ARG A 99 -9.94 5.69 -10.79
C ARG A 99 -10.27 7.15 -10.45
N HIS A 100 -9.59 7.68 -9.45
CA HIS A 100 -9.64 9.09 -9.06
C HIS A 100 -8.28 9.51 -8.55
N GLU A 101 -7.68 10.49 -9.22
CA GLU A 101 -6.31 10.88 -8.94
C GLU A 101 -6.27 12.07 -7.98
N LEU A 102 -5.62 11.85 -6.85
CA LEU A 102 -5.25 12.91 -5.92
C LEU A 102 -3.92 13.47 -6.42
N SER A 103 -3.91 14.71 -6.90
CA SER A 103 -2.64 15.36 -7.26
C SER A 103 -1.84 15.70 -6.00
N THR A 104 -0.51 15.75 -6.11
CA THR A 104 0.39 16.22 -5.04
C THR A 104 0.00 17.63 -4.58
N ARG A 105 -0.38 18.50 -5.52
CA ARG A 105 -0.86 19.85 -5.25
C ARG A 105 -2.15 19.86 -4.42
N ASP A 106 -3.08 18.95 -4.68
CA ASP A 106 -4.33 18.89 -3.90
C ASP A 106 -4.10 18.40 -2.48
N VAL A 107 -3.17 17.46 -2.26
CA VAL A 107 -2.85 16.97 -0.92
C VAL A 107 -2.02 17.99 -0.13
N GLU A 108 -1.12 18.72 -0.79
CA GLU A 108 -0.43 19.87 -0.19
C GLU A 108 -1.38 21.01 0.17
N ALA A 109 -2.32 21.33 -0.72
CA ALA A 109 -3.34 22.34 -0.45
C ALA A 109 -4.18 21.95 0.78
N ALA A 110 -4.46 20.66 0.99
CA ALA A 110 -5.12 20.18 2.19
C ALA A 110 -4.29 20.47 3.46
N ALA A 111 -2.97 20.22 3.43
CA ALA A 111 -2.08 20.57 4.55
C ALA A 111 -2.04 22.09 4.79
N GLN A 112 -1.99 22.91 3.73
CA GLN A 112 -1.98 24.37 3.84
C GLN A 112 -3.29 24.92 4.42
N GLU A 113 -4.46 24.42 4.01
CA GLU A 113 -5.76 24.78 4.59
C GLU A 113 -5.83 24.44 6.09
N GLN A 114 -5.15 23.37 6.49
CA GLN A 114 -5.02 22.94 7.89
C GLN A 114 -3.94 23.71 8.65
N ARG A 115 -3.18 24.59 7.98
CA ARG A 115 -2.00 25.29 8.51
C ARG A 115 -0.95 24.31 9.04
N ALA A 116 -0.84 23.15 8.40
CA ALA A 116 0.18 22.15 8.70
C ALA A 116 1.43 22.42 7.82
N GLU A 117 2.57 22.64 8.47
CA GLU A 117 3.84 22.81 7.80
C GLU A 117 4.55 21.46 7.61
N LEU A 118 5.01 21.23 6.37
CA LEU A 118 5.83 20.08 6.00
C LEU A 118 7.28 20.33 6.39
N GLN A 119 7.91 19.35 7.03
CA GLN A 119 9.30 19.38 7.46
C GLN A 119 10.01 18.09 7.01
N PRO A 120 11.35 18.13 6.92
CA PRO A 120 12.13 16.92 6.68
C PRO A 120 11.81 15.81 7.69
N ALA A 121 11.79 14.58 7.20
CA ALA A 121 11.49 13.34 7.92
C ALA A 121 10.04 13.19 8.44
N ASP A 122 9.09 13.96 7.90
CA ASP A 122 7.68 13.72 8.20
C ASP A 122 7.19 12.35 7.74
N LEU A 123 6.28 11.79 8.53
CA LEU A 123 5.41 10.69 8.15
C LEU A 123 4.12 11.30 7.60
N VAL A 124 4.04 11.42 6.28
CA VAL A 124 2.85 11.94 5.62
C VAL A 124 1.74 10.89 5.69
N ILE A 125 0.51 11.32 5.93
CA ILE A 125 -0.66 10.46 5.97
C ILE A 125 -1.72 11.07 5.07
N ILE A 126 -2.04 10.45 3.94
CA ILE A 126 -3.05 10.96 3.02
C ILE A 126 -4.42 10.37 3.35
N ARG A 127 -5.35 11.20 3.83
CA ARG A 127 -6.75 10.78 4.00
C ARG A 127 -7.51 10.97 2.69
N SER A 128 -7.46 9.93 1.85
CA SER A 128 -8.20 9.85 0.58
C SER A 128 -9.71 9.61 0.75
N GLY A 129 -10.18 9.31 1.96
CA GLY A 129 -11.59 8.96 2.21
C GLY A 129 -11.94 7.50 1.90
N TRP A 130 -10.92 6.69 1.52
CA TRP A 130 -11.05 5.27 1.19
C TRP A 130 -11.94 4.49 2.15
N THR A 131 -11.57 4.42 3.43
CA THR A 131 -12.25 3.61 4.44
C THR A 131 -13.73 3.95 4.57
N LYS A 132 -14.06 5.24 4.74
CA LYS A 132 -15.44 5.72 4.88
C LYS A 132 -16.28 5.35 3.64
N ARG A 133 -15.77 5.65 2.44
CA ARG A 133 -16.49 5.44 1.18
C ARG A 133 -16.60 3.96 0.81
N TYR A 134 -15.56 3.16 1.07
CA TYR A 134 -15.57 1.72 0.86
C TYR A 134 -16.60 1.01 1.74
N HIS A 135 -16.66 1.35 3.04
CA HIS A 135 -17.68 0.77 3.93
C HIS A 135 -19.11 1.25 3.64
N GLY A 136 -19.25 2.44 3.03
CA GLY A 136 -20.53 2.94 2.54
C GLY A 136 -20.97 2.34 1.19
N ALA A 137 -20.08 1.65 0.47
CA ALA A 137 -20.38 1.09 -0.84
C ALA A 137 -21.18 -0.22 -0.76
N GLY A 138 -22.02 -0.47 -1.77
CA GLY A 138 -22.77 -1.72 -1.91
C GLY A 138 -21.85 -2.94 -2.01
N THR A 139 -22.35 -4.11 -1.63
CA THR A 139 -21.59 -5.37 -1.71
C THR A 139 -21.14 -5.69 -3.13
N GLU A 140 -22.02 -5.52 -4.12
CA GLU A 140 -21.68 -5.75 -5.52
C GLU A 140 -20.57 -4.82 -6.02
N THR A 141 -20.62 -3.54 -5.65
CA THR A 141 -19.57 -2.57 -5.97
C THR A 141 -18.22 -2.98 -5.40
N ARG A 142 -18.19 -3.43 -4.13
CA ARG A 142 -16.95 -3.89 -3.48
C ARG A 142 -16.39 -5.15 -4.12
N ILE A 143 -17.26 -6.08 -4.51
CA ILE A 143 -16.87 -7.31 -5.23
C ILE A 143 -16.33 -6.96 -6.62
N ALA A 144 -17.02 -6.10 -7.36
CA ALA A 144 -16.57 -5.65 -8.67
C ALA A 144 -15.21 -4.95 -8.58
N ALA A 145 -15.03 -4.07 -7.59
CA ALA A 145 -13.75 -3.39 -7.34
C ALA A 145 -12.59 -4.35 -7.06
N ALA A 146 -12.84 -5.42 -6.29
CA ALA A 146 -11.82 -6.44 -6.01
C ALA A 146 -11.53 -7.34 -7.21
N ARG A 147 -12.52 -7.58 -8.08
CA ARG A 147 -12.42 -8.46 -9.24
C ARG A 147 -11.82 -7.77 -10.47
N ASP A 148 -12.23 -6.55 -10.74
CA ASP A 148 -12.06 -5.87 -12.04
C ASP A 148 -10.74 -5.07 -12.14
N GLY A 149 -9.93 -5.03 -11.08
CA GLY A 149 -8.59 -4.47 -11.12
C GLY A 149 -8.48 -3.01 -10.62
N PRO A 150 -7.29 -2.38 -10.75
CA PRO A 150 -6.80 -1.36 -9.81
C PRO A 150 -7.31 0.06 -10.11
N ALA A 151 -8.55 0.21 -10.56
CA ALA A 151 -9.16 1.51 -10.74
C ALA A 151 -9.60 2.05 -9.38
N PHE A 152 -8.68 2.70 -8.67
CA PHE A 152 -8.88 3.13 -7.30
C PHE A 152 -8.57 4.62 -7.12
N ALA A 153 -9.20 5.24 -6.12
CA ALA A 153 -8.83 6.57 -5.68
C ALA A 153 -7.52 6.54 -4.89
N GLY A 154 -6.54 7.33 -5.31
CA GLY A 154 -5.22 7.37 -4.67
C GLY A 154 -4.37 8.52 -5.20
N LEU A 155 -3.17 8.67 -4.62
CA LEU A 155 -2.17 9.60 -5.15
C LEU A 155 -1.90 9.25 -6.63
N ALA A 156 -1.82 10.27 -7.48
CA ALA A 156 -1.69 10.07 -8.92
C ALA A 156 -0.44 9.22 -9.25
N GLY A 157 -0.59 8.20 -10.10
CA GLY A 157 0.47 7.23 -10.41
C GLY A 157 1.42 7.68 -11.52
N HIS A 158 2.04 8.85 -11.40
CA HIS A 158 2.95 9.40 -12.40
C HIS A 158 4.19 10.05 -11.77
N GLU A 159 5.16 10.42 -12.62
CA GLU A 159 6.50 10.90 -12.21
C GLU A 159 6.47 12.03 -11.17
N GLU A 160 5.58 13.02 -11.33
CA GLU A 160 5.44 14.12 -10.34
C GLU A 160 5.14 13.60 -8.92
N SER A 161 4.34 12.56 -8.76
CA SER A 161 4.04 11.98 -7.43
C SER A 161 5.20 11.15 -6.88
N VAL A 162 6.04 10.59 -7.75
CA VAL A 162 7.23 9.82 -7.35
C VAL A 162 8.37 10.76 -6.95
N ALA A 163 8.52 11.89 -7.64
CA ALA A 163 9.49 12.93 -7.30
C ALA A 163 9.12 13.68 -6.02
N TRP A 164 7.82 13.77 -5.69
CA TRP A 164 7.34 14.60 -4.59
C TRP A 164 7.96 14.29 -3.20
N PRO A 165 8.07 13.03 -2.74
CA PRO A 165 8.78 12.71 -1.49
C PRO A 165 10.30 12.92 -1.53
N TRP A 166 10.87 13.15 -2.71
CA TRP A 166 12.28 13.51 -2.87
C TRP A 166 12.47 15.03 -2.74
N ASP A 167 11.58 15.80 -3.36
CA ASP A 167 11.58 17.27 -3.28
C ASP A 167 11.23 17.77 -1.87
N HIS A 168 10.35 17.04 -1.18
CA HIS A 168 10.06 17.21 0.24
C HIS A 168 10.56 15.96 0.97
N PRO A 169 11.72 15.99 1.65
CA PRO A 169 12.40 14.79 2.15
C PRO A 169 11.64 14.11 3.30
N PHE A 170 10.53 13.46 2.98
CA PHE A 170 9.67 12.73 3.89
C PHE A 170 10.35 11.42 4.31
N ALA A 171 10.03 10.94 5.51
CA ALA A 171 10.44 9.62 5.93
C ALA A 171 9.56 8.54 5.28
N ALA A 172 8.27 8.82 5.11
CA ALA A 172 7.31 7.97 4.41
C ALA A 172 6.00 8.71 4.07
N VAL A 173 5.17 8.10 3.22
CA VAL A 173 3.81 8.53 2.82
C VAL A 173 2.84 7.36 3.03
#